data_AF-A0A0E3PEY6-F1
#
_entry.id   AF-A0A0E3PEY6-F1
#
_cell.length_a   1.000
_cell.length_b   1.000
_cell.length_c   1.000
_cell.angle_alpha   90.00
_cell.angle_beta   90.00
_cell.angle_gamma   90.00
#
_symmetry.space_group_name_H-M   'P 1'
#
loop_
_entity.id
_entity.type
_entity.pdbx_description
1 polymer ?
#
loop_
_entity_poly.entity_id
_entity_poly.type
_entity_poly.pdbx_seq_one_letter_code
_entity_poly.pdbx_strand_id
1 'polypeptide(L)'
;MERPVSEKTDTLFRNWKLDEEKKIRQDAVKKSEAVICGKVTEHLIPYFPDFEYNPKDARFLGTPVDFIVFDGLSEGEMNKVVFVEVKSGKTGALSRREKLVRECINRGRVSYEIIHNRG
;
A
#
# COMPACT_ATOMS: atom_id res chain seq x y z
N MET A 1 -18.33 52.49 -22.71
CA MET A 1 -18.46 52.47 -21.23
C MET A 1 -18.22 51.03 -20.78
N GLU A 2 -17.02 50.48 -20.99
CA GLU A 2 -16.74 49.02 -20.84
C GLU A 2 -15.45 48.72 -20.05
N ARG A 3 -14.58 49.72 -19.86
CA ARG A 3 -13.23 49.54 -19.27
C ARG A 3 -13.18 49.13 -17.78
N PRO A 4 -14.07 49.58 -16.86
CA PRO A 4 -13.92 49.25 -15.44
C PRO A 4 -14.47 47.85 -15.05
N VAL A 5 -15.21 47.19 -15.94
CA VAL A 5 -15.71 45.83 -15.73
C VAL A 5 -14.60 44.81 -16.01
N SER A 6 -13.81 45.01 -17.07
CA SER A 6 -12.70 44.11 -17.44
C SER A 6 -11.66 43.96 -16.33
N GLU A 7 -11.17 45.07 -15.76
CA GLU A 7 -10.09 45.04 -14.75
C GLU A 7 -10.50 44.34 -13.44
N LYS A 8 -11.75 44.50 -13.02
CA LYS A 8 -12.29 43.81 -11.84
C LYS A 8 -12.42 42.30 -12.09
N THR A 9 -12.85 41.91 -13.28
CA THR A 9 -12.96 40.49 -13.67
C THR A 9 -11.58 39.84 -13.74
N ASP A 10 -10.57 40.53 -14.28
CA ASP A 10 -9.19 40.04 -14.36
C ASP A 10 -8.54 39.87 -12.98
N THR A 11 -8.86 40.78 -12.06
CA THR A 11 -8.37 40.72 -10.67
C THR A 11 -9.02 39.57 -9.92
N LEU A 12 -10.34 39.41 -10.04
CA LEU A 12 -11.07 38.28 -9.44
C LEU A 12 -10.59 36.95 -10.00
N PHE A 13 -10.39 36.86 -11.32
CA PHE A 13 -9.88 35.66 -11.97
C PHE A 13 -8.47 35.30 -11.51
N ARG A 14 -7.57 36.29 -11.37
CA ARG A 14 -6.21 36.06 -10.83
C ARG A 14 -6.26 35.58 -9.39
N ASN A 15 -7.07 36.20 -8.54
CA ASN A 15 -7.20 35.81 -7.13
C ASN A 15 -7.76 34.39 -7.00
N TRP A 16 -8.83 34.08 -7.75
CA TRP A 16 -9.37 32.72 -7.81
C TRP A 16 -8.32 31.70 -8.27
N LYS A 17 -7.55 32.02 -9.32
CA LYS A 17 -6.51 31.12 -9.82
C LYS A 17 -5.42 30.85 -8.78
N LEU A 18 -4.97 31.88 -8.06
CA LEU A 18 -3.96 31.75 -7.00
C LEU A 18 -4.49 30.91 -5.83
N ASP A 19 -5.74 31.12 -5.42
CA ASP A 19 -6.37 30.35 -4.36
C ASP A 19 -6.56 28.88 -4.77
N GLU A 20 -6.97 28.64 -6.02
CA GLU A 20 -7.18 27.29 -6.54
C GLU A 20 -5.85 26.54 -6.72
N GLU A 21 -4.80 27.20 -7.23
CA GLU A 21 -3.44 26.63 -7.28
C GLU A 21 -2.93 26.27 -5.88
N LYS A 22 -3.22 27.08 -4.87
CA LYS A 22 -2.86 26.81 -3.48
C LYS A 22 -3.59 25.57 -2.94
N LYS A 23 -4.89 25.44 -3.21
CA LYS A 23 -5.67 24.25 -2.82
C LYS A 23 -5.15 22.99 -3.51
N ILE A 24 -4.94 23.04 -4.82
CA ILE A 24 -4.41 21.90 -5.61
C ILE A 24 -3.06 21.45 -5.04
N ARG A 25 -2.17 22.40 -4.71
CA ARG A 25 -0.87 22.09 -4.11
C ARG A 25 -1.01 21.44 -2.74
N GLN A 26 -1.86 21.97 -1.87
CA GLN A 26 -2.11 21.40 -0.54
C GLN A 26 -2.70 19.99 -0.63
N ASP A 27 -3.65 19.77 -1.53
CA ASP A 27 -4.26 18.46 -1.75
C ASP A 27 -3.26 17.45 -2.32
N ALA A 28 -2.37 17.87 -3.22
CA ALA A 28 -1.30 17.02 -3.75
C ALA A 28 -0.33 16.57 -2.64
N VAL A 29 0.04 17.47 -1.72
CA VAL A 29 0.90 17.14 -0.57
C VAL A 29 0.21 16.12 0.34
N LYS A 30 -1.04 16.37 0.73
CA LYS A 30 -1.81 15.45 1.60
C LYS A 30 -1.96 14.06 0.98
N LYS A 31 -2.23 13.98 -0.32
CA LYS A 31 -2.31 12.70 -1.04
C LYS A 31 -0.97 11.97 -1.05
N SER A 32 0.12 12.70 -1.30
CA SER A 32 1.47 12.14 -1.28
C SER A 32 1.84 11.61 0.11
N GLU A 33 1.58 12.38 1.17
CA GLU A 33 1.79 11.95 2.56
C GLU A 33 1.00 10.68 2.91
N ALA A 34 -0.27 10.61 2.53
CA ALA A 34 -1.10 9.43 2.75
C ALA A 34 -0.53 8.18 2.04
N VAL A 35 -0.07 8.33 0.80
CA VAL A 35 0.56 7.24 0.04
C VAL A 35 1.88 6.81 0.69
N ILE A 36 2.72 7.76 1.12
CA ILE A 36 3.99 7.47 1.80
C ILE A 36 3.74 6.74 3.12
N CYS A 37 2.81 7.23 3.93
CA CYS A 37 2.45 6.63 5.20
C CYS A 37 1.89 5.21 5.03
N GLY A 38 1.06 4.98 3.99
CA GLY A 38 0.56 3.65 3.63
C GLY A 38 1.69 2.68 3.33
N LYS A 39 2.64 3.07 2.47
CA LYS A 39 3.82 2.26 2.13
C LYS A 39 4.70 1.94 3.33
N VAL A 40 4.93 2.91 4.22
CA VAL A 40 5.71 2.68 5.44
C VAL A 40 4.98 1.72 6.37
N THR A 41 3.66 1.85 6.49
CA THR A 41 2.83 0.98 7.32
C THR A 41 2.84 -0.46 6.80
N GLU A 42 2.86 -0.66 5.48
CA GLU A 42 3.01 -1.99 4.87
C GLU A 42 4.26 -2.70 5.39
N HIS A 43 5.41 -2.02 5.47
CA HIS A 43 6.63 -2.62 6.00
C HIS A 43 6.64 -2.83 7.52
N LEU A 44 5.92 -2.00 8.26
CA LEU A 44 5.92 -2.01 9.73
C LEU A 44 4.80 -2.83 10.34
N ILE A 45 3.86 -3.35 9.52
CA ILE A 45 2.72 -4.14 9.99
C ILE A 45 3.09 -5.26 10.96
N PRO A 46 4.23 -5.99 10.82
CA PRO A 46 4.54 -7.07 11.74
C PRO A 46 4.69 -6.60 13.20
N TYR A 47 4.99 -5.33 13.42
CA TYR A 47 5.18 -4.76 14.77
C TYR A 47 3.91 -4.12 15.32
N PHE A 48 2.79 -4.17 14.60
CA PHE A 48 1.54 -3.54 15.01
C PHE A 48 0.69 -4.53 15.82
N PRO A 49 -0.14 -4.05 16.77
CA PRO A 49 -0.90 -4.92 17.67
C PRO A 49 -1.84 -5.92 16.98
N ASP A 50 -2.32 -5.59 15.79
CA ASP A 50 -3.27 -6.42 15.02
C ASP A 50 -2.56 -7.53 14.22
N PHE A 51 -1.23 -7.61 14.25
CA PHE A 51 -0.49 -8.67 13.59
C PHE A 51 -0.43 -9.90 14.50
N GLU A 52 -1.25 -10.90 14.20
CA GLU A 52 -1.45 -12.10 15.03
C GLU A 52 -0.25 -13.06 15.05
N TYR A 53 0.81 -12.79 14.28
CA TYR A 53 1.95 -13.69 14.13
C TYR A 53 3.22 -13.15 14.78
N ASN A 54 4.15 -14.05 15.11
CA ASN A 54 5.46 -13.65 15.58
C ASN A 54 6.22 -12.87 14.47
N PRO A 55 6.68 -11.63 14.73
CA PRO A 55 7.38 -10.83 13.73
C PRO A 55 8.67 -11.49 13.22
N LYS A 56 9.31 -12.36 14.04
CA LYS A 56 10.51 -13.11 13.65
C LYS A 56 10.26 -14.12 12.54
N ASP A 57 9.02 -14.54 12.38
CA ASP A 57 8.56 -15.53 11.40
C ASP A 57 8.01 -14.91 10.12
N ALA A 58 7.85 -13.58 10.09
CA ALA A 58 7.44 -12.85 8.91
C ALA A 58 8.64 -12.50 8.00
N ARG A 59 8.48 -12.68 6.69
CA ARG A 59 9.41 -12.25 5.65
C ARG A 59 8.69 -11.36 4.67
N PHE A 60 9.21 -10.15 4.50
CA PHE A 60 8.69 -9.20 3.51
C PHE A 60 9.09 -9.63 2.09
N LEU A 61 8.15 -9.50 1.15
CA LEU A 61 8.34 -9.72 -0.28
C LEU A 61 7.89 -8.50 -1.11
N GLY A 62 6.69 -7.97 -0.82
CA GLY A 62 6.02 -6.91 -1.58
C GLY A 62 5.01 -7.42 -2.63
N THR A 63 4.34 -6.49 -3.33
CA THR A 63 3.25 -6.80 -4.26
C THR A 63 3.61 -7.91 -5.28
N PRO A 64 2.75 -8.93 -5.49
CA PRO A 64 1.33 -9.04 -5.07
C PRO A 64 1.07 -9.81 -3.76
N VAL A 65 2.09 -10.06 -2.95
CA VAL A 65 1.97 -10.62 -1.59
C VAL A 65 3.00 -9.95 -0.70
N ASP A 66 2.58 -9.05 0.18
CA ASP A 66 3.52 -8.27 0.99
C ASP A 66 4.40 -9.11 1.92
N PHE A 67 3.86 -10.15 2.56
CA PHE A 67 4.62 -11.03 3.45
C PHE A 67 4.33 -12.52 3.24
N ILE A 68 5.33 -13.34 3.55
CA ILE A 68 5.14 -14.76 3.91
C ILE A 68 5.48 -14.92 5.39
N VAL A 69 4.59 -15.53 6.15
CA VAL A 69 4.80 -15.90 7.54
C VAL A 69 5.01 -17.40 7.65
N PHE A 70 6.11 -17.80 8.27
CA PHE A 70 6.42 -19.19 8.61
C PHE A 70 6.06 -19.45 10.08
N ASP A 71 4.76 -19.50 10.37
CA ASP A 71 4.22 -19.52 11.72
C ASP A 71 4.83 -20.66 12.57
N GLY A 72 5.44 -20.31 13.70
CA GLY A 72 6.13 -21.24 14.62
C GLY A 72 7.58 -21.58 14.26
N LEU A 73 8.11 -21.10 13.13
CA LEU A 73 9.48 -21.40 12.68
C LEU A 73 10.54 -20.94 13.70
N SER A 74 10.38 -19.77 14.30
CA SER A 74 11.30 -19.22 15.30
C SER A 74 11.30 -20.00 16.62
N GLU A 75 10.27 -20.80 16.85
CA GLU A 75 10.10 -21.67 18.02
C GLU A 75 10.54 -23.11 17.74
N GLY A 76 10.90 -23.42 16.48
CA GLY A 76 11.39 -24.73 16.05
C GLY A 76 10.29 -25.72 15.63
N GLU A 77 9.01 -25.35 15.74
CA GLU A 77 7.87 -26.16 15.34
C GLU A 77 6.98 -25.36 14.38
N MET A 78 7.05 -25.69 13.09
CA MET A 78 6.35 -24.93 12.05
C MET A 78 4.90 -25.40 11.91
N ASN A 79 3.96 -24.49 12.15
CA ASN A 79 2.51 -24.74 12.11
C ASN A 79 1.93 -24.61 10.70
N LYS A 80 2.20 -23.48 10.03
CA LYS A 80 1.66 -23.15 8.70
C LYS A 80 2.49 -22.09 7.98
N VAL A 81 2.33 -22.03 6.65
CA VAL A 81 2.79 -20.90 5.83
C VAL A 81 1.60 -20.00 5.53
N VAL A 82 1.71 -18.71 5.85
CA VAL A 82 0.65 -17.72 5.61
C VAL A 82 1.13 -16.67 4.63
N PHE A 83 0.38 -16.46 3.55
CA PHE A 83 0.60 -15.37 2.62
C PHE A 83 -0.25 -14.18 3.07
N VAL A 84 0.38 -13.03 3.30
CA VAL A 84 -0.28 -11.83 3.84
C VAL A 84 -0.13 -10.70 2.85
N GLU A 85 -1.26 -10.08 2.50
CA GLU A 85 -1.32 -8.83 1.76
C GLU A 85 -1.83 -7.75 2.73
N VAL A 86 -1.09 -6.65 2.85
CA VAL A 86 -1.43 -5.54 3.73
C VAL A 86 -2.20 -4.51 2.93
N LYS A 87 -3.27 -3.98 3.52
CA LYS A 87 -4.02 -2.87 2.94
C LYS A 87 -4.06 -1.71 3.90
N SER A 88 -3.57 -0.55 3.45
CA SER A 88 -3.74 0.70 4.17
C SER A 88 -5.20 1.18 4.03
N GLY A 89 -5.93 1.25 5.15
CA GLY A 89 -7.29 1.78 5.24
C GLY A 89 -8.44 0.75 5.19
N LYS A 90 -9.64 1.18 5.61
CA LYS A 90 -10.82 0.31 5.83
C LYS A 90 -11.45 -0.31 4.57
N THR A 91 -11.01 0.09 3.37
CA THR A 91 -11.66 -0.26 2.09
C THR A 91 -10.67 -0.74 1.02
N GLY A 92 -9.47 -1.17 1.40
CA GLY A 92 -8.48 -1.63 0.44
C GLY A 92 -8.92 -2.89 -0.30
N ALA A 93 -9.43 -2.74 -1.52
CA ALA A 93 -9.77 -3.87 -2.37
C ALA A 93 -8.51 -4.50 -2.97
N LEU A 94 -8.51 -5.83 -3.13
CA LEU A 94 -7.41 -6.50 -3.80
C LEU A 94 -7.32 -6.09 -5.28
N SER A 95 -6.10 -5.83 -5.76
CA SER A 95 -5.81 -5.65 -7.18
C SER A 95 -6.08 -6.94 -7.96
N ARG A 96 -6.16 -6.84 -9.29
CA ARG A 96 -6.34 -8.03 -10.14
C ARG A 96 -5.22 -9.06 -9.92
N ARG A 97 -3.98 -8.61 -9.70
CA ARG A 97 -2.81 -9.48 -9.49
C ARG A 97 -2.89 -10.20 -8.15
N GLU A 98 -3.21 -9.49 -7.08
CA GLU A 98 -3.40 -10.08 -5.74
C GLU A 98 -4.55 -11.08 -5.72
N LYS A 99 -5.68 -10.77 -6.39
CA LYS A 99 -6.82 -11.70 -6.52
C LYS A 99 -6.41 -13.03 -7.17
N LEU A 100 -5.58 -12.97 -8.22
CA LEU A 100 -5.10 -14.18 -8.91
C LEU A 100 -4.21 -15.02 -7.99
N VAL A 101 -3.33 -14.38 -7.21
CA VAL A 101 -2.45 -15.10 -6.26
C VAL A 101 -3.27 -15.72 -5.14
N ARG A 102 -4.17 -14.97 -4.52
CA ARG A 102 -5.09 -15.49 -3.50
C ARG A 102 -5.88 -16.70 -4.01
N GLU A 103 -6.40 -16.64 -5.23
CA GLU A 103 -7.14 -17.75 -5.83
C GLU A 103 -6.24 -18.97 -6.08
N CYS A 104 -5.00 -18.75 -6.51
CA CYS A 104 -4.02 -19.83 -6.68
C CYS A 104 -3.76 -20.56 -5.35
N ILE A 105 -3.55 -19.79 -4.28
CA ILE A 105 -3.33 -20.30 -2.92
C ILE A 105 -4.57 -21.04 -2.41
N ASN A 106 -5.76 -20.44 -2.52
CA ASN A 106 -7.02 -21.05 -2.07
C ASN A 106 -7.34 -22.37 -2.79
N ARG A 107 -6.88 -22.53 -4.03
CA ARG A 107 -7.01 -23.79 -4.79
C ARG A 107 -5.90 -24.80 -4.49
N GLY A 108 -5.03 -24.54 -3.51
CA GLY A 108 -3.93 -25.42 -3.14
C GLY A 108 -2.83 -25.51 -4.20
N ARG A 109 -2.77 -24.58 -5.16
CA ARG A 109 -1.74 -24.55 -6.22
C ARG A 109 -0.47 -23.85 -5.70
N VAL A 110 0.14 -24.44 -4.68
CA VAL A 110 1.37 -23.97 -4.04
C VAL A 110 2.33 -25.15 -3.97
N SER A 111 3.58 -24.96 -4.40
CA SER A 111 4.63 -25.98 -4.40
C SER A 111 5.88 -25.49 -3.66
N TYR A 112 6.67 -26.44 -3.16
CA TYR A 112 8.00 -26.21 -2.64
C TYR A 112 9.01 -26.88 -3.57
N GLU A 113 9.91 -26.10 -4.16
CA GLU A 113 10.88 -26.58 -5.15
C GLU A 113 12.30 -26.19 -4.73
N ILE A 114 13.23 -27.13 -4.88
CA ILE A 114 14.65 -26.91 -4.59
C ILE A 114 15.39 -26.84 -5.92
N ILE A 115 15.83 -25.65 -6.29
CA ILE A 115 16.65 -25.43 -7.49
C ILE A 115 18.11 -25.33 -7.07
N HIS A 116 18.93 -26.27 -7.53
CA HIS A 116 20.37 -26.24 -7.33
C HIS A 116 21.02 -25.52 -8.52
N ASN A 117 21.65 -24.37 -8.26
CA ASN A 117 22.52 -23.77 -9.27
C ASN A 117 23.86 -24.50 -9.26
N ARG A 118 24.07 -25.38 -10.23
CA ARG A 118 25.40 -25.94 -10.51
C ARG A 118 26.10 -24.94 -11.42
N GLY A 119 26.90 -24.07 -10.80
CA GLY A 119 27.93 -23.32 -11.51
C GLY A 119 28.97 -24.25 -12.12
#